data_AF-A0A539DW74-F1
#
_entry.id   AF-A0A539DW74-F1
#
_cell.length_a   1.000
_cell.length_b   1.000
_cell.length_c   1.000
_cell.angle_alpha   90.00
_cell.angle_beta   90.00
_cell.angle_gamma   90.00
#
_symmetry.space_group_name_H-M   'P 1'
#
loop_
_entity.id
_entity.type
_entity.pdbx_description
1 polymer ?
#
loop_
_entity_poly.entity_id
_entity_poly.type
_entity_poly.pdbx_seq_one_letter_code
_entity_poly.pdbx_strand_id
1 'polypeptide(L)'
;MSSLPETSEKPQNGIKGIKHWRYDLLAGLQVALVSLPLSLGIAIASGAPPVTGVISAIIAGLIFPFQGGAYVTISGPAAGLAPALLAGMIMLGGGDLAVGYPLLLVAICL
;
A
#
# COMPACT_ATOMS: atom_id res chain seq x y z
N MET A 1 27.79 34.91 -12.09
CA MET A 1 27.47 34.21 -13.35
C MET A 1 28.31 32.93 -13.43
N SER A 2 27.86 31.81 -12.87
CA SER A 2 28.54 30.51 -13.04
C SER A 2 27.57 29.35 -12.83
N SER A 3 26.93 28.97 -13.95
CA SER A 3 26.46 27.62 -14.30
C SER A 3 25.82 26.77 -13.19
N LEU A 4 24.52 26.97 -12.97
CA LEU A 4 23.68 25.89 -12.47
C LEU A 4 23.42 24.92 -13.64
N PRO A 5 23.69 23.60 -13.51
CA PRO A 5 23.29 22.63 -14.52
C PRO A 5 21.76 22.47 -14.50
N GLU A 6 21.06 23.33 -15.24
CA GLU A 6 19.64 23.17 -15.52
C GLU A 6 19.44 22.11 -16.61
N THR A 7 19.46 20.83 -16.21
CA THR A 7 18.65 19.81 -16.87
C THR A 7 18.07 18.89 -15.79
N SER A 8 17.22 19.45 -14.92
CA SER A 8 16.27 18.64 -14.16
C SER A 8 15.30 18.04 -15.18
N GLU A 9 15.66 16.89 -15.73
CA GLU A 9 14.85 16.12 -16.68
C GLU A 9 13.54 15.78 -15.95
N LYS A 10 12.49 16.57 -16.20
CA LYS A 10 11.19 16.37 -15.56
C LYS A 10 10.73 14.95 -15.90
N PRO A 11 10.34 14.14 -14.89
CA PRO A 11 9.81 12.81 -15.15
C PRO A 11 8.65 12.95 -16.14
N GLN A 12 8.77 12.26 -17.28
CA GLN A 12 7.80 12.35 -18.36
C GLN A 12 6.76 11.26 -18.16
N ASN A 13 5.48 11.63 -18.17
CA ASN A 13 4.38 10.69 -18.08
C ASN A 13 4.23 9.85 -19.38
N GLY A 14 3.75 8.62 -19.22
CA GLY A 14 3.38 7.74 -20.33
C GLY A 14 4.55 6.97 -20.96
N ILE A 15 4.44 6.66 -22.25
CA ILE A 15 5.33 5.74 -22.98
C ILE A 15 6.80 6.23 -22.98
N LYS A 16 7.03 7.55 -22.87
CA LYS A 16 8.37 8.14 -22.76
C LYS A 16 9.04 7.91 -21.40
N GLY A 17 8.27 7.64 -20.34
CA GLY A 17 8.77 7.33 -18.99
C GLY A 17 9.34 5.91 -18.86
N ILE A 18 8.98 5.00 -19.77
CA ILE A 18 9.42 3.59 -19.77
C ILE A 18 10.91 3.43 -20.18
N LYS A 19 11.59 4.55 -20.48
CA LYS A 19 13.01 4.59 -20.86
C LYS A 19 13.93 3.93 -19.82
N HIS A 20 13.53 3.93 -18.54
CA HIS A 20 14.32 3.37 -17.43
C HIS A 20 13.73 2.10 -16.79
N TRP A 21 12.90 1.33 -17.53
CA TRP A 21 12.17 0.17 -17.00
C TRP A 21 13.02 -0.87 -16.25
N ARG A 22 14.30 -1.04 -16.63
CA ARG A 22 15.22 -1.93 -15.90
C ARG A 22 15.50 -1.47 -14.47
N TYR A 23 15.64 -0.16 -14.28
CA TYR A 23 15.83 0.44 -12.96
C TYR A 23 14.52 0.41 -12.17
N ASP A 24 13.39 0.69 -12.83
CA ASP A 24 12.07 0.63 -12.19
C ASP A 24 11.73 -0.79 -11.71
N LEU A 25 12.10 -1.83 -12.47
CA LEU A 25 11.89 -3.22 -12.07
C LEU A 25 12.71 -3.61 -10.85
N LEU A 26 14.00 -3.20 -10.81
CA LEU A 26 14.87 -3.46 -9.65
C LEU A 26 14.41 -2.71 -8.41
N ALA A 27 14.02 -1.43 -8.57
CA ALA A 27 13.47 -0.62 -7.49
C ALA A 27 12.14 -1.20 -6.98
N GLY A 28 11.25 -1.60 -7.88
CA GLY A 28 9.98 -2.24 -7.54
C GLY A 28 10.15 -3.55 -6.78
N LEU A 29 11.13 -4.38 -7.16
CA LEU A 29 11.44 -5.62 -6.42
C LEU A 29 11.92 -5.33 -5.00
N GLN A 30 12.81 -4.36 -4.80
CA GLN A 30 13.28 -3.96 -3.47
C GLN A 30 12.14 -3.45 -2.60
N VAL A 31 11.28 -2.61 -3.16
CA VAL A 31 10.09 -2.10 -2.47
C VAL A 31 9.13 -3.23 -2.10
N ALA A 32 8.88 -4.18 -3.00
CA ALA A 32 8.02 -5.33 -2.72
C ALA A 32 8.54 -6.17 -1.54
N LEU A 33 9.86 -6.40 -1.48
CA LEU A 33 10.50 -7.13 -0.38
C LEU A 33 10.36 -6.43 0.98
N VAL A 34 10.33 -5.10 1.02
CA VAL A 34 10.10 -4.33 2.26
C VAL A 34 8.60 -4.18 2.58
N SER A 35 7.76 -4.10 1.55
CA SER A 35 6.31 -3.91 1.69
C SER A 35 5.60 -5.17 2.22
N LEU A 36 6.02 -6.37 1.79
CA LEU A 36 5.46 -7.63 2.27
C LEU A 36 5.51 -7.80 3.81
N PRO A 37 6.67 -7.66 4.48
CA PRO A 37 6.73 -7.77 5.94
C PRO A 37 6.00 -6.62 6.64
N LEU A 38 6.06 -5.40 6.09
CA LEU A 38 5.31 -4.25 6.62
C LEU A 38 3.80 -4.53 6.61
N SER A 39 3.26 -5.00 5.48
CA SER A 39 1.85 -5.31 5.33
C SER A 39 1.37 -6.44 6.23
N LEU A 40 2.20 -7.47 6.43
CA LEU A 40 1.93 -8.54 7.38
C LEU A 40 1.89 -8.02 8.81
N GLY A 41 2.84 -7.14 9.18
CA GLY A 41 2.87 -6.49 10.49
C GLY A 41 1.63 -5.64 10.77
N ILE A 42 1.18 -4.86 9.77
CA ILE A 42 -0.05 -4.05 9.86
C ILE A 42 -1.28 -4.94 10.06
N ALA A 43 -1.37 -6.08 9.36
CA ALA A 43 -2.48 -7.02 9.50
C ALA A 43 -2.51 -7.69 10.90
N ILE A 44 -1.34 -8.08 11.43
CA ILE A 44 -1.24 -8.65 12.77
C ILE A 44 -1.61 -7.60 13.83
N ALA A 45 -1.14 -6.36 13.65
CA ALA A 45 -1.43 -5.25 14.56
C ALA A 45 -2.93 -4.87 14.56
N SER A 46 -3.64 -5.07 13.45
CA SER A 46 -5.08 -4.80 13.35
C SER A 46 -5.96 -5.94 13.86
N GLY A 47 -5.38 -7.09 14.21
CA GLY A 47 -6.12 -8.28 14.63
C GLY A 47 -6.78 -9.05 13.47
N ALA A 48 -6.52 -8.65 12.22
CA ALA A 48 -7.02 -9.32 11.02
C ALA A 48 -6.13 -10.52 10.64
N PRO A 49 -6.65 -11.50 9.87
CA PRO A 49 -5.81 -12.57 9.33
C PRO A 49 -4.67 -12.00 8.45
N PRO A 50 -3.41 -12.44 8.62
CA PRO A 50 -2.27 -11.88 7.88
C PRO A 50 -2.41 -11.94 6.35
N VAL A 51 -3.16 -12.93 5.86
CA VAL A 51 -3.47 -13.12 4.43
C VAL A 51 -4.17 -11.88 3.84
N THR A 52 -5.01 -11.18 4.62
CA THR A 52 -5.72 -9.97 4.17
C THR A 52 -4.77 -8.84 3.83
N GLY A 53 -3.70 -8.66 4.62
CA GLY A 53 -2.66 -7.67 4.35
C GLY A 53 -1.96 -7.96 3.03
N VAL A 54 -1.53 -9.21 2.83
CA VAL A 54 -0.85 -9.62 1.59
C VAL A 54 -1.73 -9.39 0.37
N ILE A 55 -3.01 -9.79 0.44
CA ILE A 55 -3.96 -9.58 -0.66
C ILE A 55 -4.13 -8.08 -0.93
N SER A 56 -4.30 -7.26 0.11
CA SER A 56 -4.41 -5.80 -0.03
C SER A 56 -3.16 -5.19 -0.68
N ALA A 57 -1.96 -5.63 -0.31
CA ALA A 57 -0.71 -5.15 -0.88
C ALA A 57 -0.58 -5.53 -2.37
N ILE A 58 -0.97 -6.74 -2.76
CA ILE A 58 -0.97 -7.18 -4.16
C ILE A 58 -1.95 -6.34 -4.99
N ILE A 59 -3.18 -6.18 -4.50
CA ILE A 59 -4.23 -5.42 -5.18
C ILE A 59 -3.82 -3.94 -5.32
N ALA A 60 -3.32 -3.33 -4.24
CA ALA A 60 -2.84 -1.95 -4.27
C ALA A 60 -1.65 -1.80 -5.23
N GLY A 61 -0.66 -2.68 -5.17
CA GLY A 61 0.52 -2.63 -6.02
C GLY A 61 0.25 -2.90 -7.49
N LEU A 62 -0.77 -3.69 -7.84
CA LEU A 62 -1.14 -3.96 -9.23
C LEU A 62 -2.12 -2.93 -9.78
N ILE A 63 -3.15 -2.55 -9.04
CA ILE A 63 -4.27 -1.75 -9.59
C ILE A 63 -4.01 -0.24 -9.49
N PHE A 64 -3.48 0.27 -8.37
CA PHE A 64 -3.31 1.71 -8.18
C PHE A 64 -2.33 2.38 -9.17
N PRO A 65 -1.23 1.75 -9.64
CA PRO A 65 -0.35 2.37 -10.62
C PRO A 65 -1.07 2.76 -11.92
N PHE A 66 -2.13 2.03 -12.29
CA PHE A 66 -2.95 2.35 -13.46
C PHE A 66 -3.90 3.54 -13.25
N GLN A 67 -4.26 3.84 -12.00
CA GLN A 67 -5.20 4.92 -11.66
C GLN A 67 -4.55 6.31 -11.70
N GLY A 68 -3.22 6.39 -11.84
CA GLY A 68 -2.45 7.63 -11.84
C GLY A 68 -1.99 8.06 -10.44
N GLY A 69 -0.95 8.90 -10.38
CA GLY A 69 -0.33 9.32 -9.11
C GLY A 69 1.04 9.96 -9.32
N ALA A 70 1.83 10.08 -8.25
CA ALA A 70 3.21 10.54 -8.38
C ALA A 70 4.13 9.42 -8.89
N TYR A 71 5.21 9.80 -9.57
CA TYR A 71 6.16 8.87 -10.20
C TYR A 71 6.85 7.88 -9.24
N VAL A 72 6.81 8.14 -7.92
CA VAL A 72 7.47 7.33 -6.88
C VAL A 72 6.49 6.91 -5.77
N THR A 73 5.18 6.93 -6.05
CA THR A 73 4.17 6.54 -5.06
C THR A 73 4.11 5.02 -4.89
N ILE A 74 4.17 4.57 -3.64
CA ILE A 74 3.98 3.16 -3.27
C ILE A 74 2.59 3.04 -2.68
N SER A 75 1.77 2.14 -3.24
CA SER A 75 0.41 1.89 -2.78
C SER A 75 0.38 0.64 -1.90
N GLY A 76 -0.24 0.74 -0.73
CA GLY A 76 -0.32 -0.37 0.23
C GLY A 76 -1.25 -0.06 1.41
N PRO A 77 -1.38 -0.98 2.37
CA PRO A 77 -2.20 -0.77 3.56
C PRO A 77 -1.65 0.40 4.38
N ALA A 78 -2.47 1.39 4.67
CA ALA A 78 -2.04 2.54 5.44
C ALA A 78 -1.83 2.14 6.90
N ALA A 79 -0.66 2.46 7.47
CA ALA A 79 -0.33 2.13 8.86
C ALA A 79 -1.35 2.70 9.87
N GLY A 80 -1.94 3.87 9.56
CA GLY A 80 -3.02 4.47 10.38
C GLY A 80 -4.33 3.68 10.38
N LEU A 81 -4.56 2.80 9.41
CA LEU A 81 -5.74 1.94 9.38
C LEU A 81 -5.63 0.77 10.36
N ALA A 82 -4.43 0.34 10.77
CA ALA A 82 -4.31 -0.75 11.72
C ALA A 82 -5.03 -0.49 13.06
N PRO A 83 -4.78 0.62 13.77
CA PRO A 83 -5.49 0.92 15.01
C PRO A 83 -6.98 1.23 14.78
N ALA A 84 -7.35 1.79 13.62
CA ALA A 84 -8.75 2.07 13.30
C ALA A 84 -9.55 0.77 13.10
N LEU A 85 -8.98 -0.20 12.38
CA LEU A 85 -9.57 -1.53 12.20
C LEU A 85 -9.65 -2.27 13.53
N LEU A 86 -8.60 -2.25 14.33
CA LEU A 86 -8.60 -2.87 15.66
C LEU A 86 -9.70 -2.28 16.56
N ALA A 87 -9.79 -0.95 16.62
CA ALA A 87 -10.83 -0.26 17.38
C ALA A 87 -12.24 -0.62 16.87
N GLY A 88 -12.43 -0.65 15.54
CA GLY A 88 -13.68 -1.09 14.92
C GLY A 88 -14.06 -2.52 15.30
N MET A 89 -13.13 -3.47 15.22
CA MET A 89 -13.38 -4.87 15.60
C MET A 89 -13.76 -5.01 17.06
N ILE A 90 -13.09 -4.28 17.96
CA ILE A 90 -13.40 -4.30 19.40
C ILE A 90 -14.79 -3.70 19.65
N MET A 91 -15.13 -2.58 19.00
CA MET A 91 -16.44 -1.92 19.16
C MET A 91 -17.59 -2.75 18.60
N LEU A 92 -17.42 -3.40 17.43
CA LEU A 92 -18.45 -4.21 16.77
C LEU A 92 -18.57 -5.61 17.39
N GLY A 93 -17.45 -6.22 17.77
CA GLY A 93 -17.39 -7.57 18.33
C GLY A 93 -17.56 -7.65 19.85
N GLY A 94 -17.76 -6.51 20.54
CA GLY A 94 -17.90 -6.47 21.99
C GLY A 94 -16.65 -6.94 22.75
N GLY A 95 -15.47 -6.79 22.15
CA GLY A 95 -14.19 -7.29 22.67
C GLY A 95 -13.74 -8.65 22.10
N ASP A 96 -14.60 -9.35 21.35
CA ASP A 96 -14.23 -10.57 20.63
C ASP A 96 -13.81 -10.26 19.19
N LEU A 97 -12.55 -10.52 18.85
CA LEU A 97 -12.02 -10.28 17.49
C LEU A 97 -12.57 -11.26 16.44
N ALA A 98 -12.90 -12.49 16.82
CA ALA A 98 -13.41 -13.49 15.88
C ALA A 98 -14.84 -13.14 15.42
N VAL A 99 -15.64 -12.54 16.29
CA VAL A 99 -16.97 -11.99 15.95
C VAL A 99 -16.85 -10.59 15.34
N GLY A 100 -15.92 -9.77 15.82
CA GLY A 100 -15.70 -8.41 15.34
C GLY A 100 -15.21 -8.35 13.89
N TYR A 101 -14.37 -9.29 13.45
CA TYR A 101 -13.85 -9.34 12.08
C TYR A 101 -14.94 -9.44 10.99
N PRO A 102 -15.86 -10.43 11.00
CA PRO A 102 -16.92 -10.51 9.99
C PRO A 102 -17.90 -9.34 10.08
N LEU A 103 -18.21 -8.83 11.27
CA LEU A 103 -19.08 -7.65 11.44
C LEU A 103 -18.45 -6.40 10.85
N LEU A 104 -17.15 -6.21 11.04
CA LEU A 104 -16.38 -5.12 10.44
C LEU A 104 -16.37 -5.24 8.91
N LEU A 105 -16.18 -6.44 8.36
CA LEU A 105 -16.24 -6.64 6.90
C LEU A 105 -17.58 -6.22 6.33
N VAL A 106 -18.68 -6.60 6.98
CA VAL A 106 -20.03 -6.16 6.58
C VAL A 106 -20.16 -4.64 6.67
N ALA A 107 -19.66 -4.02 7.75
CA ALA A 107 -19.72 -2.58 7.92
C ALA A 107 -18.90 -1.78 6.89
N ILE A 108 -17.81 -2.35 6.35
CA ILE A 108 -17.01 -1.71 5.29
C ILE A 108 -17.63 -1.94 3.90
N CYS A 109 -18.24 -3.11 3.68
CA CYS A 109 -18.86 -3.45 2.40
C CYS A 109 -20.24 -2.80 2.18
N LEU A 110 -20.90 -2.36 3.25
CA LEU A 110 -22.19 -1.65 3.23
C LEU A 110 -22.00 -0.14 2.99
#